data_AF-A0AAV8WMI6-F1
#
_entry.id   AF-A0AAV8WMI6-F1
#
_cell.length_a   1.000
_cell.length_b   1.000
_cell.length_c   1.000
_cell.angle_alpha   90.00
_cell.angle_beta   90.00
_cell.angle_gamma   90.00
#
_symmetry.space_group_name_H-M   'P 1'
#
loop_
_entity.id
_entity.type
_entity.pdbx_description
1 polymer ?
#
loop_
_entity_poly.entity_id
_entity_poly.type
_entity_poly.pdbx_seq_one_letter_code
_entity_poly.pdbx_strand_id
1 'polypeptide(L)' 'MYCIQVAGGFNCPADVNSAGSFSRHAHPEDCRKYYICLEGQAREYGCPIGTVFKIGDADGTGNCEDPEDVPGW' A
#
# COMPACT_ATOMS: atom_id res chain seq x y z
N MET A 1 15.19 -0.40 -7.25
CA MET A 1 14.52 0.39 -6.20
C MET A 1 13.13 0.73 -6.73
N TYR A 2 12.26 -0.28 -6.79
CA TYR A 2 11.01 -0.20 -7.54
C TYR A 2 9.89 -0.77 -6.66
N CYS A 3 9.26 0.05 -5.81
CA CYS A 3 7.90 -0.29 -5.35
C CYS A 3 6.98 -0.02 -6.53
N ILE A 4 6.96 -0.98 -7.46
CA ILE A 4 6.12 -1.07 -8.66
C ILE A 4 5.28 0.18 -8.93
N GLN A 5 5.90 1.05 -9.72
CA GLN A 5 5.43 2.37 -10.12
C GLN A 5 4.04 2.27 -10.78
N VAL A 6 2.97 2.56 -10.02
CA VAL A 6 1.66 2.84 -10.61
C VAL A 6 1.70 4.30 -11.08
N ALA A 7 2.23 4.52 -12.28
CA ALA A 7 2.18 5.82 -12.94
C ALA A 7 0.71 6.14 -13.26
N GLY A 8 0.10 7.04 -12.47
CA GLY A 8 -1.31 7.41 -12.67
C GLY A 8 -2.07 7.95 -11.47
N GLY A 9 -1.45 8.09 -10.30
CA GLY A 9 -2.14 8.46 -9.07
C GLY A 9 -2.93 7.28 -8.49
N PHE A 10 -2.93 7.14 -7.17
CA PHE A 10 -3.63 6.06 -6.49
C PHE A 10 -5.11 6.41 -6.27
N ASN A 11 -6.00 5.47 -6.58
CA ASN A 11 -7.42 5.55 -6.22
C ASN A 11 -7.83 4.27 -5.51
N CYS A 12 -8.70 4.39 -4.50
CA CYS A 12 -9.20 3.22 -3.81
C CYS A 12 -10.02 2.32 -4.75
N PRO A 13 -9.87 0.99 -4.66
CA PRO A 13 -10.70 0.08 -5.43
C PRO A 13 -12.19 0.23 -5.03
N ALA A 14 -13.09 0.13 -6.00
CA ALA A 14 -14.53 0.36 -5.79
C ALA A 14 -15.20 -0.67 -4.86
N ASP A 15 -14.56 -1.83 -4.64
CA ASP A 15 -15.13 -2.94 -3.88
C ASP A 15 -15.02 -2.80 -2.36
N VAL A 16 -14.32 -1.79 -1.83
CA VAL A 16 -14.23 -1.54 -0.38
C VAL A 16 -15.38 -0.71 0.21
N ASN A 17 -16.56 -0.78 -0.41
CA ASN A 17 -17.77 -0.10 0.05
C ASN A 17 -18.58 -0.89 1.11
N SER A 18 -18.01 -1.98 1.65
CA SER A 18 -18.60 -2.64 2.83
C SER A 18 -18.27 -1.84 4.09
N ALA A 19 -19.29 -1.28 4.74
CA ALA A 19 -19.13 -0.49 5.96
C ALA A 19 -18.27 -1.23 7.01
N GLY A 20 -17.19 -0.58 7.46
CA GLY A 20 -16.22 -1.15 8.42
C GLY A 20 -15.08 -1.98 7.80
N SER A 21 -15.07 -2.20 6.49
CA SER A 21 -13.93 -2.82 5.79
C SER A 21 -12.88 -1.77 5.43
N PHE A 22 -11.60 -2.15 5.57
CA PHE A 22 -10.48 -1.35 5.09
C PHE A 22 -9.48 -2.22 4.34
N SER A 23 -8.74 -1.60 3.43
CA SER A 23 -7.62 -2.23 2.73
C SER A 23 -6.40 -1.33 2.77
N ARG A 24 -5.21 -1.91 2.62
CA ARG A 24 -3.93 -1.20 2.59
C ARG A 24 -3.31 -1.40 1.23
N HIS A 25 -2.82 -0.33 0.61
CA HIS A 25 -2.30 -0.32 -0.75
C HIS A 25 -0.97 0.42 -0.82
N ALA A 26 -0.07 0.02 -1.71
CA ALA A 26 1.21 0.70 -1.84
C ALA A 26 1.11 2.16 -2.28
N HIS A 27 2.04 3.00 -1.81
CA HIS A 27 2.23 4.34 -2.33
C HIS A 27 3.08 4.28 -3.63
N PRO A 28 2.68 4.98 -4.71
CA PRO A 28 3.30 4.83 -6.03
C PRO A 28 4.73 5.39 -6.13
N GLU A 29 5.13 6.25 -5.20
CA GLU A 29 6.42 6.97 -5.24
C GLU A 29 7.31 6.76 -4.01
N ASP A 30 6.81 6.13 -2.94
CA ASP A 30 7.53 6.02 -1.67
C ASP A 30 7.24 4.66 -1.03
N CYS A 31 8.21 3.76 -1.10
CA CYS A 31 8.14 2.41 -0.53
C CYS A 31 7.87 2.35 0.97
N ARG A 32 8.12 3.44 1.70
CA ARG A 32 7.86 3.54 3.13
C ARG A 32 6.45 4.04 3.42
N LYS A 33 5.68 4.38 2.39
CA LYS A 33 4.31 4.86 2.52
C LYS A 33 3.32 3.89 1.90
N TYR A 34 2.09 3.98 2.36
CA TYR A 34 0.95 3.22 1.87
C TYR A 34 -0.34 4.01 2.09
N TYR A 35 -1.39 3.64 1.37
CA TYR A 35 -2.73 4.17 1.54
C TYR A 35 -3.60 3.18 2.30
N ILE A 36 -4.37 3.68 3.27
CA ILE A 36 -5.54 2.98 3.81
C ILE A 36 -6.76 3.46 3.03
N CYS A 37 -7.47 2.52 2.43
CA CYS A 37 -8.78 2.76 1.85
C CYS A 37 -9.86 2.38 2.85
N LEU A 38 -10.63 3.36 3.30
CA LEU A 38 -11.79 3.19 4.17
C LEU A 38 -12.98 3.90 3.52
N GLU A 39 -14.04 3.14 3.22
CA GLU A 39 -15.25 3.67 2.54
C GLU A 39 -14.92 4.41 1.23
N GLY A 40 -14.01 3.84 0.44
CA GLY A 40 -13.56 4.41 -0.83
C GLY A 40 -12.63 5.63 -0.70
N GLN A 41 -12.32 6.09 0.52
CA GLN A 41 -11.42 7.24 0.73
C GLN A 41 -10.00 6.77 1.07
N ALA A 42 -9.02 7.26 0.30
CA ALA A 42 -7.61 7.01 0.53
C ALA A 42 -7.05 7.94 1.62
N ARG A 43 -6.30 7.38 2.57
CA ARG A 43 -5.53 8.11 3.57
C ARG A 43 -4.09 7.62 3.57
N GLU A 44 -3.13 8.53 3.48
CA GLU A 44 -1.70 8.19 3.45
C GLU A 44 -1.16 7.89 4.86
N TYR A 45 -0.35 6.84 4.97
CA TYR A 45 0.36 6.43 6.18
C TYR A 45 1.80 6.04 5.86
N GLY A 46 2.65 6.08 6.88
CA GLY A 46 4.01 5.57 6.83
C GLY A 46 4.14 4.23 7.55
N CYS A 47 4.98 3.35 7.03
CA CYS A 47 5.45 2.20 7.77
C CYS A 47 6.33 2.63 8.95
N PRO A 48 6.35 1.86 10.05
CA PRO A 48 7.26 2.07 11.16
C PRO A 48 8.71 2.22 10.70
N ILE A 49 9.51 2.93 11.49
CA ILE A 49 10.94 3.10 11.20
C ILE A 49 11.59 1.72 11.08
N GLY A 50 12.38 1.53 10.02
CA GLY A 50 13.06 0.26 9.73
C GLY A 50 12.30 -0.68 8.81
N THR A 51 11.02 -0.42 8.51
CA THR A 51 10.18 -1.30 7.67
C THR A 51 9.74 -0.62 6.38
N VAL A 52 9.38 -1.43 5.38
CA VAL A 52 8.87 -1.00 4.06
C VAL A 52 7.58 -1.72 3.72
N PHE A 53 6.75 -1.13 2.87
CA PHE A 53 5.49 -1.75 2.48
C PHE A 53 5.74 -2.90 1.49
N LYS A 54 5.49 -4.13 1.93
CA LYS A 54 5.49 -5.33 1.13
C LYS A 54 4.14 -5.51 0.47
N ILE A 55 4.13 -5.45 -0.86
CA ILE A 55 2.97 -5.74 -1.68
C ILE A 55 2.84 -7.26 -1.78
N GLY A 56 1.66 -7.79 -1.48
CA GLY A 56 1.31 -9.19 -1.71
C GLY A 56 0.96 -9.46 -3.18
N ASP A 57 0.58 -10.70 -3.48
CA ASP A 57 0.34 -11.16 -4.85
C ASP A 57 -0.92 -10.57 -5.53
N ALA A 58 -1.73 -9.78 -4.80
CA ALA A 58 -3.02 -9.28 -5.29
C ALA A 58 -3.19 -7.76 -5.10
N ASP A 59 -3.54 -7.08 -6.19
CA ASP A 59 -4.14 -5.73 -6.27
C ASP A 59 -3.40 -4.60 -5.54
N GLY A 60 -2.08 -4.73 -5.36
CA GLY A 60 -1.28 -3.71 -4.67
C GLY A 60 -1.48 -3.70 -3.15
N THR A 61 -2.22 -4.69 -2.61
CA THR A 61 -2.49 -4.80 -1.18
C THR A 61 -1.31 -5.38 -0.41
N GLY A 62 -1.18 -5.05 0.88
CA GLY A 62 0.00 -5.49 1.63
C GLY A 62 0.11 -5.07 3.09
N ASN A 63 1.31 -5.23 3.63
CA ASN A 63 1.69 -4.87 5.00
C ASN A 63 3.11 -4.31 5.06
N CYS A 64 3.42 -3.58 6.14
CA CYS A 64 4.80 -3.23 6.43
C CYS A 64 5.55 -4.48 6.86
N GLU A 65 6.75 -4.65 6.33
CA GLU A 65 7.61 -5.79 6.62
C GLU A 65 9.08 -5.36 6.70
N ASP A 66 9.90 -6.22 7.29
CA ASP A 66 11.33 -6.04 7.28
C ASP A 66 11.85 -6.00 5.85
N PRO A 67 12.77 -5.09 5.53
CA PRO A 67 13.08 -4.85 4.14
C PRO A 67 13.86 -5.99 3.48
N GLU A 68 14.60 -6.78 4.25
CA GLU A 68 15.24 -8.01 3.78
C GLU A 68 14.24 -9.04 3.21
N ASP A 69 12.99 -8.99 3.66
CA ASP A 69 11.90 -9.86 3.23
C ASP A 69 11.08 -9.29 2.07
N VAL A 70 11.46 -8.13 1.54
CA VAL A 70 10.84 -7.49 0.37
C VAL A 70 11.76 -7.64 -0.85
N PRO A 71 11.40 -8.50 -1.82
CA PRO A 71 12.25 -8.76 -2.97
C PRO A 71 12.56 -7.47 -3.76
N GLY A 72 13.84 -7.08 -3.80
CA GLY A 72 14.31 -5.98 -4.64
C GLY A 72 13.94 -4.57 -4.16
N TRP A 73 13.68 -4.40 -2.86
CA TRP A 73 13.52 -3.08 -2.22
C TRP A 73 14.70 -2.14 -2.52
#